data_AF-A0A7X3X0X5-F1
#
_entry.id   AF-A0A7X3X0X5-F1
#
_cell.length_a   1.000
_cell.length_b   1.000
_cell.length_c   1.000
_cell.angle_alpha   90.00
_cell.angle_beta   90.00
_cell.angle_gamma   90.00
#
_symmetry.space_group_name_H-M   'P 1'
#
loop_
_entity.id
_entity.type
_entity.pdbx_description
1 polymer ?
#
loop_
_entity_poly.entity_id
_entity_poly.type
_entity_poly.pdbx_seq_one_letter_code
_entity_poly.pdbx_strand_id
1 'polypeptide(L)'
;MSSRRRVRLGEQLRRELSVKIQYLVRDPEVGPLSVTGVDVSADLWFARVYVEPQGSADEQDRTMAALGRAAPFLRSVLGRELHIRRMPELRFERDTSIEAGQRIESILREVLPARDAEEGPGEEGPGRTTDPVRPPGTGDP
;
A
#
# COMPACT_ATOMS: atom_id res chain seq x y z
N MET A 1 -14.27 -6.30 16.77
CA MET A 1 -15.10 -5.75 15.68
C MET A 1 -14.83 -4.26 15.33
N SER A 2 -13.94 -3.53 16.02
CA SER A 2 -13.69 -2.10 15.77
C SER A 2 -12.81 -1.78 14.54
N SER A 3 -12.00 -2.74 14.08
CA SER A 3 -11.06 -2.56 12.97
C SER A 3 -11.75 -2.28 11.61
N ARG A 4 -12.81 -3.02 11.23
CA ARG A 4 -13.47 -2.81 9.93
C ARG A 4 -14.11 -1.43 9.77
N ARG A 5 -14.63 -0.83 10.86
CA ARG A 5 -15.23 0.52 10.80
C ARG A 5 -14.15 1.58 10.59
N ARG A 6 -13.00 1.43 11.23
CA ARG A 6 -11.83 2.31 11.06
C ARG A 6 -11.27 2.24 9.65
N VAL A 7 -11.09 1.03 9.11
CA VAL A 7 -10.61 0.83 7.74
C VAL A 7 -11.53 1.50 6.72
N ARG A 8 -12.85 1.33 6.86
CA ARG A 8 -13.82 2.01 5.97
C ARG A 8 -13.75 3.53 6.08
N LEU A 9 -13.61 4.06 7.29
CA LEU A 9 -13.47 5.50 7.51
C LEU A 9 -12.16 6.04 6.93
N GLY A 10 -11.04 5.33 7.11
CA GLY A 10 -9.75 5.69 6.53
C GLY A 10 -9.82 5.76 5.01
N GLU A 11 -10.40 4.75 4.35
CA GLU A 11 -10.59 4.76 2.89
C GLU A 11 -11.50 5.89 2.41
N GLN A 12 -12.55 6.21 3.17
CA GLN A 12 -13.42 7.33 2.85
C GLN A 12 -12.69 8.67 3.00
N LEU A 13 -11.96 8.86 4.09
CA LEU A 13 -11.14 10.04 4.32
C LEU A 13 -10.06 10.19 3.23
N ARG A 14 -9.42 9.10 2.82
CA ARG A 14 -8.41 9.11 1.76
C ARG A 14 -8.98 9.67 0.46
N ARG A 15 -10.10 9.12 -0.02
CA ARG A 15 -10.77 9.58 -1.25
C ARG A 15 -11.17 11.05 -1.17
N GLU A 16 -11.79 11.46 -0.07
CA GLU A 16 -12.24 12.84 0.11
C GLU A 16 -11.07 13.82 0.22
N LEU A 17 -10.00 13.46 0.94
CA LEU A 17 -8.81 14.28 1.08
C LEU A 17 -8.09 14.45 -0.25
N SER A 18 -7.94 13.39 -1.06
CA SER A 18 -7.33 13.48 -2.39
C SER A 18 -8.02 14.52 -3.26
N VAL A 19 -9.34 14.54 -3.26
CA VAL A 19 -10.13 15.51 -4.04
C VAL A 19 -10.05 16.91 -3.40
N LYS A 20 -10.30 17.02 -2.10
CA LYS A 20 -10.39 18.33 -1.44
C LYS A 20 -9.07 19.07 -1.39
N ILE A 21 -7.95 18.37 -1.23
CA ILE A 21 -6.63 19.01 -1.25
C ILE A 21 -6.38 19.62 -2.64
N GLN A 22 -6.70 18.89 -3.72
CA GLN A 22 -6.51 19.39 -5.08
C GLN A 22 -7.42 20.58 -5.44
N TYR A 23 -8.67 20.61 -4.96
CA TYR A 23 -9.65 21.63 -5.39
C TYR A 23 -9.87 22.79 -4.40
N LEU A 24 -9.69 22.56 -3.10
CA LEU A 24 -10.04 23.54 -2.07
C LEU A 24 -8.82 24.24 -1.46
N VAL A 25 -7.65 23.60 -1.49
CA VAL A 25 -6.44 24.21 -0.95
C VAL A 25 -5.83 25.11 -2.03
N ARG A 26 -6.10 26.41 -1.92
CA ARG A 26 -5.58 27.45 -2.84
C ARG A 26 -4.31 28.12 -2.31
N ASP A 27 -3.51 27.39 -1.57
CA ASP A 27 -2.23 27.90 -1.08
C ASP A 27 -1.18 27.71 -2.18
N PRO A 28 -0.52 28.78 -2.68
CA PRO A 28 0.52 28.66 -3.70
C PRO A 28 1.72 27.83 -3.24
N GLU A 29 1.91 27.64 -1.93
CA GLU A 29 2.95 26.78 -1.37
C GLU A 29 2.56 25.29 -1.40
N VAL A 30 1.30 24.95 -1.67
CA VAL A 30 0.87 23.55 -1.83
C VAL A 30 1.08 23.14 -3.28
N GLY A 31 2.18 22.43 -3.49
CA GLY A 31 2.49 21.81 -4.76
C GLY A 31 1.60 20.59 -5.08
N PRO A 32 1.72 20.02 -6.28
CA PRO A 32 1.05 18.78 -6.63
C PRO A 32 1.50 17.66 -5.69
N LEU A 33 0.54 16.91 -5.16
CA LEU A 33 0.79 15.82 -4.23
C LEU A 33 -0.22 14.68 -4.39
N SER A 34 0.19 13.49 -3.96
CA SER A 34 -0.66 12.31 -3.91
C SER A 34 -0.90 11.89 -2.46
N VAL A 35 -2.13 11.47 -2.14
CA VAL A 35 -2.45 10.87 -0.82
C VAL A 35 -2.34 9.36 -0.96
N THR A 36 -1.35 8.77 -0.29
CA THR A 36 -1.04 7.34 -0.42
C THR A 36 -1.87 6.50 0.55
N GLY A 37 -2.12 7.01 1.76
CA GLY A 37 -2.86 6.27 2.78
C GLY A 37 -3.41 7.14 3.91
N VAL A 38 -4.37 6.59 4.65
CA VAL A 38 -4.91 7.21 5.87
C VAL A 38 -5.06 6.16 6.96
N ASP A 39 -4.36 6.34 8.08
CA ASP A 39 -4.54 5.53 9.28
C ASP A 39 -5.28 6.31 10.36
N VAL A 40 -6.42 5.78 10.79
CA VAL A 40 -7.25 6.38 11.82
C VAL A 40 -6.98 5.68 13.15
N SER A 41 -6.67 6.45 14.19
CA SER A 41 -6.38 5.94 15.53
C SER A 41 -7.55 5.13 16.11
N ALA A 42 -7.25 4.25 17.08
CA ALA A 42 -8.26 3.37 17.67
C ALA A 42 -9.37 4.12 18.41
N ASP A 43 -9.06 5.28 18.96
CA ASP A 43 -9.97 6.18 19.65
C ASP A 43 -10.71 7.15 18.71
N LEU A 44 -10.36 7.19 17.41
CA LEU A 44 -10.91 8.11 16.39
C LEU A 44 -10.60 9.60 16.66
N TRP A 45 -9.61 9.91 17.49
CA TRP A 45 -9.19 11.30 17.75
C TRP A 45 -8.23 11.83 16.70
N PHE A 46 -7.42 10.95 16.10
CA PHE A 46 -6.36 11.33 15.15
C PHE A 46 -6.49 10.51 13.86
N ALA A 47 -6.21 11.16 12.74
CA ALA A 47 -6.05 10.51 11.45
C ALA A 47 -4.71 10.94 10.85
N ARG A 48 -3.81 9.97 10.70
CA ARG A 48 -2.53 10.14 10.02
C ARG A 48 -2.76 9.99 8.53
N VAL A 49 -2.43 11.02 7.78
CA VAL A 49 -2.61 11.10 6.33
C VAL A 49 -1.22 11.06 5.72
N TYR A 50 -0.92 9.97 5.02
CA TYR A 50 0.34 9.81 4.31
C TYR A 50 0.23 10.47 2.94
N VAL A 51 1.18 11.34 2.64
CA VAL A 51 1.22 12.10 1.39
C VAL A 51 2.59 12.03 0.75
N GLU A 52 2.61 12.08 -0.57
CA GLU A 52 3.79 12.15 -1.40
C GLU A 52 3.75 13.47 -2.20
N PRO A 53 4.39 14.54 -1.67
CA PRO A 53 4.52 15.80 -2.38
C PRO A 53 5.55 15.69 -3.50
N GLN A 54 5.28 16.33 -4.64
CA GLN A 54 6.18 16.35 -5.80
C GLN A 54 7.05 17.61 -5.79
N GLY A 55 8.26 17.50 -6.37
CA GLY A 55 9.21 18.61 -6.49
C GLY A 55 10.50 18.38 -5.70
N SER A 56 11.28 19.46 -5.57
CA SER A 56 12.53 19.52 -4.78
C SER A 56 12.27 19.40 -3.28
N ALA A 57 13.31 19.07 -2.49
CA ALA A 57 13.18 18.92 -1.04
C ALA A 57 12.58 20.18 -0.36
N ASP A 58 13.00 21.37 -0.78
CA ASP A 58 12.48 22.64 -0.26
C ASP A 58 11.01 22.88 -0.62
N GLU A 59 10.55 22.40 -1.78
CA GLU A 59 9.14 22.48 -2.20
C GLU A 59 8.29 21.48 -1.43
N GLN A 60 8.82 20.28 -1.18
CA GLN A 60 8.15 19.28 -0.36
C GLN A 60 7.98 19.77 1.08
N ASP A 61 9.01 20.37 1.67
CA ASP A 61 8.97 20.91 3.03
C ASP A 61 7.95 22.05 3.15
N ARG A 62 7.93 22.96 2.17
CA ARG A 62 6.92 24.03 2.09
C ARG A 62 5.50 23.49 1.94
N THR A 63 5.32 22.48 1.08
CA THR A 63 4.02 21.82 0.90
C THR A 63 3.54 21.19 2.20
N MET A 64 4.42 20.50 2.93
CA MET A 64 4.07 19.88 4.22
C MET A 64 3.68 20.92 5.28
N ALA A 65 4.42 22.04 5.37
CA ALA A 65 4.09 23.13 6.27
C ALA A 65 2.72 23.76 5.91
N ALA A 66 2.46 23.97 4.62
CA ALA A 66 1.21 24.53 4.14
C ALA A 66 0.01 23.59 4.38
N LEU A 67 0.18 22.28 4.20
CA LEU A 67 -0.83 21.29 4.56
C LEU A 67 -1.15 21.30 6.06
N GLY A 68 -0.13 21.48 6.91
CA GLY A 68 -0.32 21.66 8.36
C GLY A 68 -1.21 22.86 8.67
N ARG A 69 -1.02 23.99 7.99
CA ARG A 69 -1.88 25.18 8.13
C ARG A 69 -3.29 24.96 7.57
N ALA A 70 -3.42 24.18 6.49
CA ALA A 70 -4.70 23.86 5.88
C ALA A 70 -5.49 22.77 6.64
N ALA A 71 -4.87 22.05 7.58
CA ALA A 71 -5.50 20.95 8.31
C ALA A 71 -6.80 21.31 9.03
N PRO A 72 -6.90 22.44 9.77
CA PRO A 72 -8.16 22.84 10.42
C PRO A 72 -9.26 23.19 9.41
N PHE A 73 -8.89 23.80 8.29
CA PHE A 73 -9.82 24.11 7.21
C PHE A 73 -10.38 22.83 6.58
N LEU A 74 -9.52 21.90 6.18
CA LEU A 74 -9.92 20.60 5.61
C LEU A 74 -10.80 19.82 6.60
N ARG A 75 -10.43 19.83 7.89
CA ARG A 75 -11.22 19.24 8.97
C ARG A 75 -12.64 19.80 9.03
N SER A 76 -12.79 21.12 8.94
CA SER A 76 -14.10 21.78 8.99
C SER A 76 -14.98 21.41 7.80
N VAL A 77 -14.40 21.37 6.59
CA VAL A 77 -15.11 21.02 5.36
C VAL A 77 -15.59 19.57 5.41
N LEU A 78 -14.67 18.65 5.68
CA LEU A 78 -14.99 17.23 5.76
C LEU A 78 -15.97 16.93 6.92
N GLY A 79 -15.88 17.67 8.03
CA GLY A 79 -16.81 17.53 9.16
C GLY A 79 -18.26 17.85 8.79
N ARG A 80 -18.48 18.80 7.87
CA ARG A 80 -19.81 19.15 7.36
C ARG A 80 -20.39 18.09 6.43
N GLU A 81 -19.54 17.38 5.69
CA GLU A 81 -19.99 16.42 4.67
C GLU A 81 -20.14 15.00 5.20
N LEU A 82 -19.20 14.56 6.04
CA LEU A 82 -19.14 13.16 6.48
C LEU A 82 -20.16 12.81 7.56
N HIS A 83 -20.88 13.79 8.13
CA HIS A 83 -21.89 13.61 9.18
C HIS A 83 -21.42 12.70 10.34
N ILE A 84 -20.12 12.74 10.64
CA ILE A 84 -19.51 11.92 11.69
C ILE A 84 -19.56 12.65 13.03
N ARG A 85 -19.82 11.89 14.09
CA ARG A 85 -20.02 12.41 15.46
C ARG A 85 -18.84 13.23 15.99
N ARG A 86 -17.63 12.89 15.56
CA ARG A 86 -16.39 13.62 15.85
C ARG A 86 -15.47 13.46 14.66
N MET A 87 -15.01 14.57 14.12
CA MET A 87 -13.99 14.59 13.09
C MET A 87 -12.60 14.50 13.73
N PRO A 88 -11.80 13.45 13.45
CA PRO A 88 -10.42 13.36 13.91
C PRO A 88 -9.57 14.56 13.48
N GLU A 89 -8.52 14.83 14.24
CA GLU A 89 -7.48 15.76 13.85
C GLU A 89 -6.62 15.14 12.74
N LEU A 90 -6.46 15.87 11.64
CA LEU A 90 -5.68 15.43 10.49
C LEU A 90 -4.21 15.77 10.72
N ARG A 91 -3.34 14.77 10.69
CA ARG A 91 -1.89 14.92 10.74
C ARG A 91 -1.30 14.45 9.43
N PHE A 92 -0.65 15.35 8.72
CA PHE A 92 0.00 15.05 7.45
C PHE A 92 1.44 14.60 7.71
N GLU A 93 1.79 13.45 7.17
CA GLU A 93 3.12 12.87 7.25
C GLU A 93 3.58 12.51 5.83
N ARG A 94 4.86 12.73 5.52
CA ARG A 94 5.42 12.24 4.26
C ARG A 94 5.42 10.72 4.29
N ASP A 95 5.02 10.11 3.18
CA ASP A 95 5.05 8.67 3.05
C ASP A 95 6.50 8.18 2.95
N THR A 96 7.05 7.69 4.06
CA THR A 96 8.37 7.04 4.12
C THR A 96 8.27 5.54 3.81
N SER A 97 7.10 5.03 3.41
CA SER A 97 6.92 3.59 3.14
C SER A 97 7.74 3.10 1.95
N ILE A 98 8.20 4.00 1.06
CA ILE A 98 9.20 3.64 0.04
C ILE A 98 10.54 3.25 0.71
N GLU A 99 10.96 3.96 1.77
CA GLU A 99 12.15 3.60 2.56
C GLU A 99 11.88 2.40 3.47
N ALA A 100 10.67 2.29 4.05
CA ALA A 100 10.31 1.18 4.93
C ALA A 100 10.11 -0.15 4.19
N GLY A 101 9.69 -0.12 2.92
CA GLY A 101 9.54 -1.32 2.06
C GLY A 101 10.87 -2.05 1.87
N GLN A 102 11.97 -1.31 1.68
CA GLN A 102 13.33 -1.88 1.63
C GLN A 102 13.74 -2.49 2.97
N ARG A 103 13.31 -1.91 4.10
CA ARG A 103 13.60 -2.41 5.44
C ARG A 103 12.79 -3.65 5.80
N ILE A 104 11.54 -3.74 5.37
CA ILE A 104 10.71 -4.93 5.56
C ILE A 104 11.19 -6.05 4.65
N GLU A 105 11.55 -5.78 3.39
CA GLU A 105 12.10 -6.79 2.48
C GLU A 105 13.46 -7.34 2.95
N SER A 106 14.28 -6.52 3.62
CA SER A 106 15.54 -6.96 4.23
C SER A 106 15.33 -7.80 5.50
N ILE A 107 14.41 -7.39 6.40
CA ILE A 107 14.06 -8.20 7.58
C ILE A 107 13.37 -9.52 7.18
N LEU A 108 12.50 -9.51 6.16
CA LEU A 108 11.87 -10.73 5.65
C LEU A 108 12.92 -11.67 5.03
N ARG A 109 13.97 -11.13 4.40
CA ARG A 109 15.15 -11.90 3.91
C ARG A 109 16.05 -12.41 5.05
N GLU A 110 16.13 -11.73 6.18
CA GLU A 110 16.88 -12.20 7.37
C GLU A 110 16.12 -13.26 8.18
N VAL A 111 14.78 -13.23 8.17
CA VAL A 111 13.94 -14.14 8.98
C VAL A 111 13.55 -15.42 8.23
N LEU A 112 13.59 -15.41 6.89
CA LEU A 112 13.52 -16.63 6.09
C LEU A 112 14.94 -17.14 5.86
N PRO A 113 15.43 -18.17 6.58
CA PRO A 113 16.59 -18.90 6.10
C PRO A 113 16.29 -19.35 4.68
N ALA A 114 17.25 -19.13 3.78
CA ALA A 114 17.25 -19.71 2.45
C ALA A 114 16.83 -21.17 2.61
N ARG A 115 15.62 -21.52 2.15
CA ARG A 115 15.33 -22.91 1.85
C ARG A 115 16.06 -23.16 0.55
N ASP A 116 17.33 -23.52 0.73
CA ASP A 116 18.15 -24.40 -0.10
C ASP A 116 17.66 -24.49 -1.54
N ALA A 117 18.27 -23.66 -2.39
CA ALA A 117 18.74 -24.22 -3.65
C ALA A 117 19.91 -25.19 -3.34
N GLU A 118 20.26 -26.02 -4.32
CA GLU A 118 21.29 -27.07 -4.33
C GLU A 118 20.80 -28.46 -3.83
N GLU A 119 20.88 -29.58 -4.55
CA GLU A 119 21.28 -29.90 -5.93
C GLU A 119 21.12 -31.44 -6.13
N GLY A 120 20.89 -31.91 -7.37
CA GLY A 120 21.54 -33.15 -7.83
C GLY A 120 20.69 -34.37 -8.25
N PRO A 121 21.30 -35.33 -8.98
CA PRO A 121 20.87 -35.79 -10.31
C PRO A 121 20.41 -37.27 -10.39
N GLY A 122 19.88 -37.68 -11.55
CA GLY A 122 20.07 -39.04 -12.09
C GLY A 122 19.08 -40.15 -11.69
N GLU A 123 18.27 -40.54 -12.68
CA GLU A 123 18.01 -41.92 -13.15
C GLU A 123 17.36 -43.01 -12.27
N GLU A 124 16.26 -43.52 -12.85
CA GLU A 124 15.83 -44.93 -13.01
C GLU A 124 15.18 -45.72 -11.84
N GLY A 125 14.07 -46.38 -12.17
CA GLY A 125 13.12 -47.04 -11.25
C GLY A 125 13.49 -48.47 -10.84
N PRO A 126 12.51 -49.22 -10.30
CA PRO A 126 12.35 -50.59 -10.77
C PRO A 126 10.88 -50.94 -11.07
N GLY A 127 10.72 -51.73 -12.14
CA GLY A 127 9.43 -52.14 -12.66
C GLY A 127 8.68 -53.19 -11.83
N ARG A 128 7.41 -53.35 -12.21
CA ARG A 128 6.80 -54.66 -12.47
C ARG A 128 6.32 -54.60 -13.93
N THR A 129 7.03 -55.21 -14.87
CA THR A 129 6.96 -56.66 -15.21
C THR A 129 5.56 -56.96 -15.78
N THR A 130 5.39 -56.74 -17.10
CA THR A 130 5.43 -57.74 -18.21
C THR A 130 4.11 -58.50 -18.28
N ASP A 131 3.43 -58.76 -19.39
CA ASP A 131 3.70 -58.79 -20.85
C ASP A 131 2.43 -59.45 -21.47
N PRO A 132 2.33 -59.90 -22.76
CA PRO A 132 3.13 -59.61 -23.95
C PRO A 132 2.30 -59.48 -25.27
N VAL A 133 3.04 -59.40 -26.38
CA VAL A 133 2.74 -59.88 -27.76
C VAL A 133 2.18 -58.88 -28.78
N ARG A 134 3.06 -57.95 -29.24
CA ARG A 134 3.73 -57.87 -30.57
C ARG A 134 3.09 -58.59 -31.82
N PRO A 135 3.57 -58.31 -33.05
CA PRO A 135 3.29 -57.24 -34.05
C PRO A 135 2.83 -57.93 -35.40
N PRO A 136 3.27 -57.64 -36.67
CA PRO A 136 3.89 -56.48 -37.37
C PRO A 136 3.30 -56.19 -38.80
N GLY A 137 3.90 -55.21 -39.51
CA GLY A 137 4.10 -55.24 -40.98
C GLY A 137 3.22 -54.24 -41.74
N THR A 138 3.76 -53.15 -42.31
CA THR A 138 4.52 -53.06 -43.58
C THR A 138 3.71 -53.47 -44.82
N GLY A 139 3.56 -52.54 -45.77
CA GLY A 139 3.53 -52.88 -47.19
C GLY A 139 2.29 -52.41 -47.96
N ASP A 140 2.54 -51.44 -48.83
CA ASP A 140 1.81 -51.11 -50.07
C ASP A 140 1.54 -52.36 -50.94
N PRO A 141 0.57 -52.31 -51.88
CA PRO A 141 0.88 -51.79 -53.22
C PRO A 141 -0.14 -50.84 -53.85
#